data_AF-A0A7K5BZQ4-F1
#
_entry.id   AF-A0A7K5BZQ4-F1
#
_cell.length_a   1.000
_cell.length_b   1.000
_cell.length_c   1.000
_cell.angle_alpha   90.00
_cell.angle_beta   90.00
_cell.angle_gamma   90.00
#
_symmetry.space_group_name_H-M   'P 1'
#
loop_
_entity.id
_entity.type
_entity.pdbx_description
1 polymer ?
#
loop_
_entity_poly.entity_id
_entity_poly.type
_entity_poly.pdbx_seq_one_letter_code
_entity_poly.pdbx_strand_id
1 'polypeptide(L)'
;AHHEAVPLRLKGLKQKEEKAKDKAHILEQMVSSKKQEEKEKKRGRDKRTPAQVAHEKMQEKRQVERILKKASKTHKQRVEDFNRHSDTLTEHYDIPKVSWTK
;
A
#
# COMPACT_ATOMS: atom_id res chain seq x y z
N ALA A 1 6.43 33.35 45.02
CA ALA A 1 7.22 33.07 43.80
C ALA A 1 6.24 32.72 42.69
N HIS A 2 6.17 33.56 41.66
CA HIS A 2 5.31 33.34 40.50
C HIS A 2 5.89 32.18 39.67
N HIS A 3 5.14 31.10 39.50
CA HIS A 3 5.49 30.07 38.52
C HIS A 3 4.98 30.52 37.15
N GLU A 4 5.90 30.95 36.31
CA GLU A 4 5.69 31.32 34.92
C GLU A 4 5.36 30.07 34.09
N ALA A 5 4.19 30.04 33.46
CA ALA A 5 3.80 28.95 32.57
C ALA A 5 4.56 29.10 31.24
N VAL A 6 5.60 28.30 31.03
CA VAL A 6 6.30 28.22 29.74
C VAL A 6 5.43 27.47 28.73
N PRO A 7 5.05 28.08 27.58
CA PRO A 7 4.24 27.41 26.58
C PRO A 7 5.12 26.50 25.71
N LEU A 8 5.26 25.24 26.10
CA LEU A 8 5.87 24.21 25.25
C LEU A 8 4.81 23.65 24.28
N ARG A 9 5.15 23.63 22.98
CA ARG A 9 4.58 22.78 21.88
C ARG A 9 3.71 23.42 20.77
N LEU A 10 4.05 24.62 20.29
CA LEU A 10 3.46 25.15 19.04
C LEU A 10 3.99 24.50 17.74
N LYS A 11 5.23 23.98 17.72
CA LYS A 11 5.86 23.44 16.49
C LYS A 11 5.22 22.14 15.98
N GLY A 12 4.78 21.24 16.86
CA GLY A 12 4.17 19.96 16.48
C GLY A 12 2.75 20.07 15.93
N LEU A 13 2.01 21.11 16.35
CA LEU A 13 0.65 21.38 15.88
C LEU A 13 0.65 21.86 14.42
N LYS A 14 1.57 22.77 14.06
CA LYS A 14 1.73 23.27 12.68
C LYS A 14 2.07 22.16 11.68
N GLN A 15 3.00 21.27 12.03
CA GLN A 15 3.35 20.13 11.17
C GLN A 15 2.20 19.14 10.99
N LYS A 16 1.35 18.96 12.01
CA LYS A 16 0.18 18.08 11.92
C LYS A 16 -0.91 18.67 11.02
N GLU A 17 -1.07 19.99 11.06
CA GLU A 17 -2.02 20.74 10.22
C GLU A 17 -1.60 20.75 8.74
N GLU A 18 -0.32 20.94 8.46
CA GLU A 18 0.25 20.86 7.10
C GLU A 18 0.00 19.48 6.48
N LYS A 19 0.35 18.39 7.20
CA LYS A 19 0.08 17.02 6.72
C LYS A 19 -1.40 16.69 6.55
N ALA A 20 -2.30 17.37 7.25
CA ALA A 20 -3.73 17.19 7.07
C ALA A 20 -4.22 17.88 5.78
N LYS A 21 -3.70 19.07 5.47
CA LYS A 21 -3.99 19.81 4.23
C LYS A 21 -3.48 19.05 3.00
N ASP A 22 -2.27 18.49 3.07
CA ASP A 22 -1.70 17.68 1.98
C ASP A 22 -2.54 16.44 1.69
N LYS A 23 -2.98 15.73 2.75
CA LYS A 23 -3.86 14.56 2.61
C LYS A 23 -5.20 14.92 1.99
N ALA A 24 -5.78 16.05 2.37
CA ALA A 24 -7.02 16.54 1.80
C ALA A 24 -6.85 16.88 0.32
N HIS A 25 -5.76 17.55 -0.05
CA HIS A 25 -5.47 17.89 -1.44
C HIS A 25 -5.28 16.65 -2.33
N ILE A 26 -4.53 15.65 -1.84
CA ILE A 26 -4.33 14.38 -2.55
C ILE A 26 -5.67 13.64 -2.74
N LEU A 27 -6.53 13.62 -1.71
CA LEU A 27 -7.86 13.02 -1.81
C LEU A 27 -8.73 13.74 -2.84
N GLU A 28 -8.74 15.07 -2.84
CA GLU A 28 -9.51 15.87 -3.78
C GLU A 28 -9.05 15.63 -5.23
N GLN A 29 -7.73 15.61 -5.45
CA GLN A 29 -7.15 15.32 -6.77
C GLN A 29 -7.52 13.92 -7.27
N MET A 30 -7.47 12.90 -6.40
CA MET A 30 -7.89 11.53 -6.73
C MET A 30 -9.38 11.44 -7.09
N VAL A 31 -10.24 12.14 -6.35
CA VAL A 31 -11.70 12.16 -6.62
C VAL A 31 -11.99 12.86 -7.95
N SER A 32 -11.30 13.95 -8.24
CA SER A 32 -11.44 14.68 -9.50
C SER A 32 -11.05 13.83 -10.71
N SER A 33 -9.90 13.16 -10.66
CA SER A 33 -9.44 12.26 -11.73
C SER A 33 -10.40 11.09 -11.97
N LYS A 34 -10.92 10.48 -10.90
CA LYS A 34 -11.88 9.37 -11.02
C LYS A 34 -13.21 9.80 -11.65
N LYS A 35 -13.66 11.02 -11.35
CA LYS A 35 -14.89 11.60 -11.92
C LYS A 35 -14.74 11.96 -13.39
N GLN A 36 -13.54 12.35 -13.83
CA GLN A 36 -13.23 12.56 -15.25
C GLN A 36 -13.24 11.23 -16.01
N GLU A 37 -12.59 10.19 -15.48
CA GLU A 37 -12.54 8.86 -16.10
C GLU A 37 -13.94 8.24 -16.24
N GLU A 38 -14.80 8.40 -15.22
CA GLU A 38 -16.20 7.95 -15.27
C GLU A 38 -17.04 8.74 -16.28
N LYS A 39 -16.84 10.06 -16.38
CA LYS A 39 -17.50 10.90 -17.39
C LYS A 39 -17.07 10.53 -18.80
N GLU A 40 -15.81 10.18 -19.01
CA GLU A 40 -15.28 9.77 -20.31
C GLU A 40 -15.85 8.41 -20.74
N LYS A 41 -15.89 7.44 -19.81
CA LYS A 41 -16.54 6.13 -20.01
C LYS A 41 -18.04 6.25 -20.33
N LYS A 42 -18.74 7.26 -19.81
CA LYS A 42 -20.17 7.51 -20.08
C LYS A 42 -20.46 8.28 -21.37
N ARG A 43 -19.46 8.99 -21.93
CA ARG A 43 -19.65 9.88 -23.10
C ARG A 43 -19.37 9.21 -24.44
N GLY A 44 -18.64 8.09 -24.47
CA GLY A 44 -18.45 7.26 -25.66
C GLY A 44 -19.20 5.93 -25.50
N ARG A 45 -19.91 5.48 -26.55
CA ARG A 45 -20.33 4.07 -26.67
C ARG A 45 -19.16 3.18 -26.24
N ASP A 46 -19.38 2.30 -25.27
CA ASP A 46 -18.34 1.39 -24.79
C ASP A 46 -17.80 0.59 -25.97
N LYS A 47 -16.58 0.90 -26.41
CA LYS A 47 -15.92 0.26 -27.54
C LYS A 47 -15.27 -1.07 -27.13
N ARG A 48 -15.41 -1.46 -25.86
CA ARG A 48 -14.76 -2.66 -25.34
C ARG A 48 -15.43 -3.91 -25.87
N THR A 49 -14.61 -4.88 -26.23
CA THR A 49 -15.11 -6.20 -26.60
C THR A 49 -15.65 -6.92 -25.37
N PRO A 50 -16.57 -7.90 -25.53
CA PRO A 50 -17.06 -8.71 -24.42
C PRO A 50 -15.92 -9.36 -23.60
N ALA A 51 -14.83 -9.75 -24.27
CA ALA A 51 -13.63 -10.28 -23.62
C ALA A 51 -12.91 -9.23 -22.76
N GLN A 52 -12.80 -7.99 -23.23
CA GLN A 52 -12.20 -6.89 -22.46
C GLN A 52 -13.04 -6.55 -21.22
N VAL A 53 -14.36 -6.51 -21.35
CA VAL A 53 -15.28 -6.29 -20.22
C VAL A 53 -15.15 -7.42 -19.18
N ALA A 54 -15.11 -8.67 -19.62
CA ALA A 54 -14.91 -9.81 -18.72
C ALA A 54 -13.55 -9.76 -18.01
N HIS A 55 -12.49 -9.38 -18.73
CA HIS A 55 -11.15 -9.25 -18.17
C HIS A 55 -11.07 -8.14 -17.11
N GLU A 56 -11.62 -6.96 -17.40
CA GLU A 56 -11.65 -5.84 -16.44
C GLU A 56 -12.44 -6.21 -15.18
N LYS A 57 -13.61 -6.85 -15.33
CA LYS A 57 -14.39 -7.36 -14.19
C LYS A 57 -13.60 -8.36 -13.34
N MET A 58 -12.82 -9.23 -13.96
CA MET A 58 -11.93 -10.14 -13.23
C MET A 58 -10.77 -9.40 -12.54
N GLN A 59 -10.20 -8.39 -13.20
CA GLN A 59 -9.14 -7.57 -12.62
C GLN A 59 -9.63 -6.76 -11.42
N GLU A 60 -10.81 -6.15 -11.51
CA GLU A 60 -11.45 -5.42 -10.42
C GLU A 60 -11.63 -6.32 -9.19
N LYS A 61 -12.17 -7.53 -9.37
CA LYS A 61 -12.29 -8.53 -8.30
C LYS A 61 -10.94 -8.81 -7.63
N ARG A 62 -9.89 -9.13 -8.42
CA ARG A 62 -8.54 -9.38 -7.89
C ARG A 62 -7.90 -8.14 -7.27
N GLN A 63 -8.26 -6.94 -7.73
CA GLN A 63 -7.73 -5.69 -7.20
C GLN A 63 -8.25 -5.46 -5.79
N VAL A 64 -9.55 -5.67 -5.55
CA VAL A 64 -10.14 -5.58 -4.20
C VAL A 64 -9.43 -6.52 -3.23
N GLU A 65 -9.24 -7.78 -3.62
CA GLU A 65 -8.52 -8.76 -2.80
C GLU A 65 -7.06 -8.34 -2.53
N ARG A 66 -6.35 -7.84 -3.56
CA ARG A 66 -4.96 -7.36 -3.42
C ARG A 66 -4.88 -6.14 -2.50
N ILE A 67 -5.82 -5.20 -2.60
CA ILE A 67 -5.89 -4.02 -1.74
C ILE A 67 -6.10 -4.47 -0.30
N LEU A 68 -7.06 -5.37 -0.04
CA LEU A 68 -7.33 -5.87 1.30
C LEU A 68 -6.12 -6.59 1.91
N LYS A 69 -5.47 -7.48 1.13
CA LYS A 69 -4.26 -8.19 1.57
C LYS A 69 -3.06 -7.26 1.83
N LYS A 70 -2.90 -6.18 1.05
CA LYS A 70 -1.83 -5.20 1.27
C LYS A 70 -2.12 -4.30 2.47
N ALA A 71 -3.38 -3.94 2.68
CA ALA A 71 -3.80 -3.12 3.81
C ALA A 71 -3.74 -3.89 5.14
N SER A 72 -3.94 -5.21 5.13
CA SER A 72 -3.96 -6.02 6.35
C SER A 72 -2.60 -6.13 7.05
N LYS A 73 -1.49 -6.07 6.31
CA LYS A 73 -0.14 -6.18 6.87
C LYS A 73 0.58 -4.85 6.91
N THR A 74 1.03 -4.45 8.09
CA THR A 74 1.95 -3.32 8.24
C THR A 74 3.29 -3.62 7.57
N HIS A 75 4.07 -2.59 7.26
CA HIS A 75 5.41 -2.79 6.68
C HIS A 75 6.31 -3.61 7.61
N LYS A 76 6.26 -3.34 8.92
CA LYS A 76 7.02 -4.08 9.94
C LYS A 76 6.68 -5.58 9.90
N GLN A 77 5.40 -5.93 9.88
CA GLN A 77 4.96 -7.33 9.78
C GLN A 77 5.44 -7.99 8.48
N ARG A 78 5.47 -7.26 7.35
CA ARG A 78 6.02 -7.79 6.09
C ARG A 78 7.52 -8.07 6.18
N VAL A 79 8.28 -7.21 6.87
CA VAL A 79 9.71 -7.43 7.11
C VAL A 79 9.93 -8.60 8.07
N GLU A 80 9.15 -8.69 9.14
CA GLU A 80 9.22 -9.82 10.07
C GLU A 80 8.85 -11.15 9.39
N ASP A 81 7.82 -11.16 8.53
CA ASP A 81 7.44 -12.33 7.74
C ASP A 81 8.56 -12.75 6.78
N PHE A 82 9.21 -11.78 6.15
CA PHE A 82 10.34 -12.03 5.26
C PHE A 82 11.53 -12.61 6.02
N ASN A 83 11.91 -12.01 7.15
CA ASN A 83 13.02 -12.49 7.96
C ASN A 83 12.76 -13.90 8.49
N ARG A 84 11.55 -14.18 9.01
CA ARG A 84 11.15 -15.54 9.42
C ARG A 84 11.30 -16.56 8.30
N HIS A 85 10.89 -16.18 7.09
CA HIS A 85 11.04 -17.05 5.93
C HIS A 85 12.52 -17.27 5.60
N SER A 86 13.34 -16.22 5.61
CA SER A 86 14.79 -16.30 5.41
C SER A 86 15.49 -17.18 6.44
N ASP A 87 15.09 -17.11 7.72
CA ASP A 87 15.66 -17.95 8.78
C ASP A 87 15.29 -19.43 8.61
N THR A 88 14.17 -19.71 7.94
CA THR A 88 13.71 -21.09 7.67
C THR A 88 14.29 -21.65 6.37
N LEU A 89 14.84 -20.81 5.49
CA LEU A 89 15.44 -21.26 4.24
C LEU A 89 16.74 -22.02 4.53
N THR A 90 16.89 -23.17 3.88
CA THR A 90 18.09 -23.99 3.99
C THR A 90 19.29 -23.25 3.41
N GLU A 91 20.38 -23.18 4.16
CA GLU A 91 21.65 -22.60 3.68
C GLU A 91 22.22 -23.38 2.49
N HIS A 92 22.02 -24.71 2.47
CA HIS A 92 22.49 -25.61 1.43
C HIS A 92 21.32 -26.23 0.67
N TYR A 93 21.28 -26.00 -0.64
CA TYR A 93 20.28 -26.55 -1.57
C TYR A 93 20.72 -27.89 -2.20
N ASP A 94 21.85 -28.45 -1.76
CA ASP A 94 22.43 -29.69 -2.28
C ASP A 94 22.83 -30.61 -1.13
N ILE A 95 22.79 -31.92 -1.39
CA ILE A 95 23.07 -32.94 -0.38
C ILE A 95 24.59 -33.05 -0.22
N PRO A 96 25.13 -32.97 1.01
CA PRO A 96 26.56 -33.09 1.21
C PRO A 96 27.06 -34.45 0.68
N LYS A 97 28.13 -34.40 -0.12
CA LYS A 97 28.77 -35.60 -0.68
C LYS A 97 29.31 -36.48 0.46
N VAL A 98 29.02 -37.78 0.43
CA VAL A 98 29.52 -38.74 1.41
C VAL A 98 30.92 -39.19 0.98
N SER A 99 31.93 -38.38 1.27
CA SER A 99 33.32 -38.83 1.31
C SER A 99 33.76 -38.89 2.77
N TRP A 100 34.14 -40.08 3.23
CA TRP A 100 34.62 -40.29 4.59
C TRP A 100 35.98 -39.60 4.79
N THR A 101 35.97 -38.37 5.26
CA THR A 101 37.14 -37.68 5.85
C THR A 101 36.66 -36.47 6.66
N LYS A 102 37.20 -36.35 7.88
CA LYS A 102 36.95 -35.28 8.87
C LYS A 102 37.73 -34.03 8.52
#